data_AF-A0AAV4YWT9-F1
#
_entry.id   AF-A0AAV4YWT9-F1
#
_cell.length_a   1.000
_cell.length_b   1.000
_cell.length_c   1.000
_cell.angle_alpha   90.00
_cell.angle_beta   90.00
_cell.angle_gamma   90.00
#
_symmetry.space_group_name_H-M   'P 1'
#
loop_
_entity.id
_entity.type
_entity.pdbx_description
1 polymer ?
#
loop_
_entity_poly.entity_id
_entity_poly.type
_entity_poly.pdbx_seq_one_letter_code
_entity_poly.pdbx_strand_id
1 'polypeptide(L)'
;MKKTILVASILSTAFSFNSAQAMQALNDDQLSHVQGQALLNLMTATDQSQGLNFYKLSVDALMELNANIKTLQLGCGGVNNAIGSKAGCDIDISNIALSGLNESYDSTGSPKFNGERAGTSAQITNPFIEFAISGNSASTREVVGFRLGAEEILGLLTLGTDNLQNPNDGIKSFSGYMKMAQTQGHSFTEQATFGMTDDEIISGRLKALGQTRQFHSKPFTNGVRTEGHTGITVPSMKVDFTMPETVVTGQRMTAAKVSGIRSSIPSIPLAVAEPGKSLPGSVQGTPDFSQDQLYVEFPALLFGSLGTHSFFKMAAGSSLDELNMDITFVQALNMIHNIPLNGTGGYLSLQSKPVHWQGADQGDVAQQGWWMSFKEPIQLGYLATTDKVDISAVLPQVATAISDYLLNKSEPIDVGAFEALGSLAGVAVEKKLNINVGQFTNYATGNPATITLKDKLLNNQNVTPNCYGGMKFC
;
A
#
# COMPACT_ATOMS: atom_id res chain seq x y z
N MET A 1 15.69 91.98 -40.38
CA MET A 1 14.23 91.85 -40.58
C MET A 1 13.53 92.20 -39.27
N LYS A 2 12.46 93.02 -39.33
CA LYS A 2 11.35 93.25 -38.37
C LYS A 2 11.33 92.30 -37.15
N LYS A 3 10.98 92.62 -35.89
CA LYS A 3 10.17 93.66 -35.22
C LYS A 3 10.13 93.25 -33.71
N THR A 4 10.44 94.14 -32.76
CA THR A 4 9.58 94.61 -31.63
C THR A 4 9.15 93.64 -30.50
N ILE A 5 9.55 94.00 -29.25
CA ILE A 5 8.73 94.23 -28.02
C ILE A 5 8.15 92.95 -27.34
N LEU A 6 8.20 92.66 -26.02
CA LEU A 6 7.92 93.40 -24.75
C LEU A 6 8.54 92.57 -23.56
N VAL A 7 9.44 93.11 -22.73
CA VAL A 7 9.27 93.53 -21.31
C VAL A 7 8.30 92.71 -20.43
N ALA A 8 8.79 92.10 -19.34
CA ALA A 8 8.32 92.32 -17.95
C ALA A 8 9.10 91.48 -16.92
N SER A 9 9.35 92.11 -15.77
CA SER A 9 10.26 91.75 -14.68
C SER A 9 9.48 91.17 -13.47
N ILE A 10 10.22 90.89 -12.37
CA ILE A 10 9.80 90.75 -10.93
C ILE A 10 9.84 89.28 -10.43
N LEU A 11 10.85 88.83 -9.66
CA LEU A 11 11.21 89.04 -8.24
C LEU A 11 10.61 87.97 -7.29
N SER A 12 11.51 87.27 -6.58
CA SER A 12 11.39 86.64 -5.24
C SER A 12 10.46 85.44 -4.97
N THR A 13 11.08 84.30 -4.61
CA THR A 13 10.59 83.26 -3.68
C THR A 13 11.83 82.56 -3.08
N ALA A 14 12.30 82.85 -1.86
CA ALA A 14 11.78 82.50 -0.53
C ALA A 14 11.74 80.99 -0.23
N PHE A 15 12.70 80.57 0.61
CA PHE A 15 12.70 79.46 1.60
C PHE A 15 11.87 78.20 1.32
N SER A 16 12.54 77.05 1.21
CA SER A 16 11.93 75.75 1.50
C SER A 16 12.70 75.06 2.61
N PHE A 17 12.01 74.92 3.74
CA PHE A 17 12.44 74.25 4.96
C PHE A 17 12.37 72.73 4.79
N ASN A 18 13.31 72.03 5.42
CA ASN A 18 13.26 70.59 5.66
C ASN A 18 11.95 70.21 6.36
N SER A 19 11.10 69.42 5.71
CA SER A 19 10.03 68.69 6.39
C SER A 19 10.59 67.34 6.80
N ALA A 20 11.03 67.22 8.05
CA ALA A 20 11.14 65.93 8.70
C ALA A 20 9.75 65.27 8.65
N GLN A 21 9.64 64.11 8.03
CA GLN A 21 8.46 63.25 8.13
C GLN A 21 8.37 62.79 9.59
N ALA A 22 7.65 63.56 10.40
CA ALA A 22 7.27 63.17 11.74
C ALA A 22 6.33 61.96 11.65
N MET A 23 6.57 60.95 12.50
CA MET A 23 5.61 59.87 12.75
C MET A 23 4.23 60.49 13.01
N GLN A 24 3.29 60.28 12.10
CA GLN A 24 1.95 60.81 12.21
C GLN A 24 1.14 59.89 13.12
N ALA A 25 0.68 60.42 14.26
CA ALA A 25 -0.21 59.68 15.16
C ALA A 25 -1.54 59.44 14.46
N LEU A 26 -1.86 58.17 14.19
CA LEU A 26 -3.15 57.74 13.66
C LEU A 26 -4.18 57.84 14.78
N ASN A 27 -5.35 58.41 14.48
CA ASN A 27 -6.50 58.38 15.39
C ASN A 27 -7.22 57.02 15.29
N ASP A 28 -8.07 56.70 16.26
CA ASP A 28 -8.74 55.39 16.35
C ASP A 28 -9.54 55.02 15.08
N ASP A 29 -10.12 56.01 14.38
CA ASP A 29 -10.80 55.82 13.09
C ASP A 29 -9.83 55.39 11.97
N GLN A 30 -8.65 56.00 11.90
CA GLN A 30 -7.61 55.62 10.93
C GLN A 30 -6.93 54.29 11.30
N LEU A 31 -6.81 53.97 12.59
CA LEU A 31 -6.41 52.65 13.08
C LEU A 31 -7.45 51.57 12.72
N SER A 32 -8.74 51.88 12.76
CA SER A 32 -9.81 50.96 12.33
C SER A 32 -9.82 50.69 10.82
N HIS A 33 -9.32 51.65 10.02
CA HIS A 33 -9.17 51.54 8.57
C HIS A 33 -7.96 50.69 8.16
N VAL A 34 -6.99 50.48 9.05
CA VAL A 34 -5.99 49.42 8.90
C VAL A 34 -6.69 48.13 9.33
N GLN A 35 -7.29 47.42 8.36
CA GLN A 35 -7.71 46.02 8.55
C GLN A 35 -6.48 45.18 8.88
N GLY A 36 -6.10 45.13 10.16
CA GLY A 36 -5.27 44.07 10.67
C GLY A 36 -6.10 42.79 10.58
N GLN A 37 -5.73 41.88 9.69
CA GLN A 37 -6.21 40.50 9.80
C GLN A 37 -5.85 40.02 11.20
N ALA A 38 -6.85 39.63 11.99
CA ALA A 38 -6.62 39.18 13.35
C ALA A 38 -5.79 37.89 13.29
N LEU A 39 -4.55 37.95 13.77
CA LEU A 39 -3.64 36.80 13.82
C LEU A 39 -4.28 35.60 14.52
N LEU A 40 -5.12 35.85 15.54
CA LEU A 40 -5.87 34.83 16.25
C LEU A 40 -7.34 34.91 15.88
N ASN A 41 -7.90 33.79 15.41
CA ASN A 41 -9.31 33.67 15.06
C ASN A 41 -9.98 32.62 15.96
N LEU A 42 -11.09 33.01 16.59
CA LEU A 42 -11.90 32.13 17.43
C LEU A 42 -13.20 31.79 16.70
N MET A 43 -13.42 30.51 16.46
CA MET A 43 -14.65 29.96 15.88
C MET A 43 -15.36 29.08 16.90
N THR A 44 -16.68 29.16 16.93
CA THR A 44 -17.51 28.30 17.78
C THR A 44 -18.53 27.55 16.94
N ALA A 45 -18.67 26.24 17.17
CA ALA A 45 -19.65 25.41 16.50
C ALA A 45 -20.35 24.49 17.51
N THR A 46 -21.64 24.26 17.35
CA THR A 46 -22.41 23.33 18.20
C THR A 46 -22.86 22.15 17.37
N ASP A 47 -22.53 20.95 17.82
CA ASP A 47 -23.04 19.70 17.28
C ASP A 47 -24.05 19.09 18.25
N GLN A 48 -25.33 19.27 17.92
CA GLN A 48 -26.44 18.75 18.72
C GLN A 48 -26.51 17.23 18.73
N SER A 49 -26.00 16.55 17.69
CA SER A 49 -26.04 15.08 17.61
C SER A 49 -25.13 14.42 18.64
N GLN A 50 -24.00 15.07 18.95
CA GLN A 50 -23.03 14.63 19.95
C GLN A 50 -23.23 15.32 21.32
N GLY A 51 -24.04 16.38 21.36
CA GLY A 51 -24.22 17.24 22.53
C GLY A 51 -22.96 18.01 22.91
N LEU A 52 -22.18 18.43 21.90
CA LEU A 52 -20.86 19.06 22.08
C LEU A 52 -20.84 20.47 21.49
N ASN A 53 -20.15 21.37 22.20
CA ASN A 53 -19.78 22.70 21.75
C ASN A 53 -18.28 22.72 21.47
N PHE A 54 -17.90 23.09 20.26
CA PHE A 54 -16.52 23.20 19.79
C PHE A 54 -16.06 24.65 19.84
N TYR A 55 -14.85 24.86 20.36
CA TYR A 55 -14.19 26.15 20.43
C TYR A 55 -12.82 26.04 19.77
N LYS A 56 -12.68 26.56 18.55
CA LYS A 56 -11.46 26.50 17.74
C LYS A 56 -10.75 27.84 17.76
N LEU A 57 -9.53 27.87 18.29
CA LEU A 57 -8.61 28.99 18.20
C LEU A 57 -7.57 28.67 17.12
N SER A 58 -7.64 29.35 15.97
CA SER A 58 -6.67 29.22 14.89
C SER A 58 -5.75 30.43 14.81
N VAL A 59 -4.53 30.20 14.36
CA VAL A 59 -3.56 31.23 14.05
C VAL A 59 -3.50 31.38 12.52
N ASP A 60 -3.76 32.57 11.99
CA ASP A 60 -3.63 32.86 10.56
C ASP A 60 -2.15 33.09 10.23
N ALA A 61 -1.42 31.99 10.02
CA ALA A 61 0.02 32.00 9.84
C ALA A 61 0.52 30.74 9.10
N LEU A 62 1.65 30.92 8.41
CA LEU A 62 2.50 29.83 7.93
C LEU A 62 3.59 29.58 8.96
N MET A 63 3.59 28.41 9.60
CA MET A 63 4.64 27.99 10.52
C MET A 63 5.59 27.00 9.84
N GLU A 64 6.89 27.20 10.03
CA GLU A 64 7.92 26.27 9.57
C GLU A 64 8.45 25.46 10.75
N LEU A 65 8.47 24.12 10.63
CA LEU A 65 8.95 23.22 11.67
C LEU A 65 9.88 22.15 11.07
N ASN A 66 11.11 22.11 11.56
CA ASN A 66 11.97 20.94 11.45
C ASN A 66 12.11 20.34 12.86
N ALA A 67 11.82 19.05 13.01
CA ALA A 67 11.84 18.40 14.30
C ALA A 67 12.32 16.96 14.19
N ASN A 68 13.09 16.52 15.19
CA ASN A 68 13.36 15.11 15.42
C ASN A 68 12.96 14.74 16.85
N ILE A 69 12.19 13.67 16.98
CA ILE A 69 11.63 13.19 18.24
C ILE A 69 12.03 11.72 18.39
N LYS A 70 12.96 11.45 19.31
CA LYS A 70 13.46 10.09 19.56
C LYS A 70 12.34 9.11 19.94
N THR A 71 11.38 9.57 20.74
CA THR A 71 10.26 8.74 21.20
C THR A 71 9.03 9.61 21.44
N LEU A 72 7.93 9.28 20.78
CA LEU A 72 6.61 9.84 21.03
C LEU A 72 5.71 8.75 21.60
N GLN A 73 5.40 8.86 22.88
CA GLN A 73 4.59 7.91 23.61
C GLN A 73 3.42 8.63 24.27
N LEU A 74 2.21 8.33 23.81
CA LEU A 74 0.98 8.97 24.24
C LEU A 74 -0.05 7.91 24.62
N GLY A 75 -0.75 8.12 25.74
CA GLY A 75 -1.81 7.22 26.18
C GLY A 75 -1.31 5.85 26.63
N CYS A 76 -0.08 5.76 27.12
CA CYS A 76 0.46 4.54 27.72
C CYS A 76 -0.30 4.21 29.00
N GLY A 77 -0.86 3.01 29.10
CA GLY A 77 -1.66 2.64 30.25
C GLY A 77 -3.15 2.98 30.08
N GLY A 78 -3.81 3.27 31.21
CA GLY A 78 -5.12 3.91 31.25
C GLY A 78 -6.31 3.04 30.81
N VAL A 79 -7.38 3.71 30.38
CA VAL A 79 -8.66 3.09 29.98
C VAL A 79 -8.52 2.09 28.83
N ASN A 80 -7.52 2.29 27.96
CA ASN A 80 -7.26 1.44 26.81
C ASN A 80 -6.32 0.26 27.13
N ASN A 81 -5.92 0.04 28.39
CA ASN A 81 -5.05 -1.09 28.76
C ASN A 81 -5.63 -2.48 28.47
N ALA A 82 -6.95 -2.59 28.36
CA ALA A 82 -7.61 -3.83 27.97
C ALA A 82 -7.62 -4.07 26.45
N ILE A 83 -7.23 -3.06 25.65
CA ILE A 83 -7.17 -3.17 24.19
C ILE A 83 -5.89 -3.93 23.81
N GLY A 84 -6.08 -5.15 23.31
CA GLY A 84 -5.01 -6.09 23.02
C GLY A 84 -4.56 -6.90 24.25
N SER A 85 -3.77 -7.95 24.03
CA SER A 85 -3.31 -8.84 25.11
C SER A 85 -2.13 -8.30 25.92
N LYS A 86 -1.76 -7.02 25.76
CA LYS A 86 -0.61 -6.39 26.42
C LYS A 86 -0.89 -4.92 26.75
N ALA A 87 -0.37 -4.45 27.89
CA ALA A 87 -0.31 -3.02 28.20
C ALA A 87 0.50 -2.31 27.10
N GLY A 88 -0.02 -1.20 26.60
CA GLY A 88 0.56 -0.45 25.49
C GLY A 88 0.19 1.02 25.55
N CYS A 89 0.59 1.76 24.51
CA CYS A 89 0.26 3.17 24.31
C CYS A 89 -0.70 3.30 23.14
N ASP A 90 -1.50 4.36 23.13
CA ASP A 90 -2.36 4.69 22.00
C ASP A 90 -1.50 5.09 20.79
N ILE A 91 -0.45 5.89 21.01
CA ILE A 91 0.54 6.22 19.99
C ILE A 91 1.91 5.91 20.60
N ASP A 92 2.67 5.02 19.96
CA ASP A 92 4.07 4.73 20.30
C ASP A 92 4.87 4.70 19.01
N ILE A 93 5.72 5.71 18.84
CA ILE A 93 6.53 5.87 17.64
C ILE A 93 7.95 6.22 18.05
N SER A 94 8.92 5.48 17.52
CA SER A 94 10.35 5.70 17.73
C SER A 94 10.98 6.35 16.52
N ASN A 95 11.93 7.27 16.76
CA ASN A 95 12.72 7.95 15.74
C ASN A 95 11.85 8.68 14.69
N ILE A 96 11.02 9.61 15.14
CA ILE A 96 10.24 10.47 14.25
C ILE A 96 11.12 11.62 13.78
N ALA A 97 11.10 11.92 12.48
CA ALA A 97 11.64 13.16 11.95
C ALA A 97 10.63 13.83 11.02
N LEU A 98 10.45 15.13 11.18
CA LEU A 98 9.61 16.00 10.36
C LEU A 98 10.51 17.05 9.70
N SER A 99 10.42 17.14 8.38
CA SER A 99 11.20 18.08 7.56
C SER A 99 10.37 18.59 6.39
N GLY A 100 10.97 19.43 5.55
CA GLY A 100 10.40 19.74 4.24
C GLY A 100 10.26 18.48 3.36
N LEU A 101 9.42 18.58 2.33
CA LEU A 101 9.27 17.54 1.32
C LEU A 101 10.57 17.39 0.49
N ASN A 102 10.78 16.19 -0.03
CA ASN A 102 11.85 15.89 -0.98
C ASN A 102 11.55 16.49 -2.36
N GLU A 103 12.59 16.86 -3.10
CA GLU A 103 12.46 17.42 -4.44
C GLU A 103 12.38 16.35 -5.53
N SER A 104 12.90 15.14 -5.25
CA SER A 104 12.91 14.03 -6.19
C SER A 104 12.87 12.69 -5.47
N TYR A 105 12.75 11.60 -6.23
CA TYR A 105 12.87 10.24 -5.74
C TYR A 105 14.08 9.56 -6.38
N ASP A 106 14.72 8.64 -5.67
CA ASP A 106 15.79 7.82 -6.23
C ASP A 106 15.25 6.68 -7.13
N SER A 107 16.14 5.82 -7.63
CA SER A 107 15.77 4.67 -8.48
C SER A 107 14.90 3.63 -7.76
N THR A 108 14.88 3.63 -6.44
CA THR A 108 14.04 2.75 -5.61
C THR A 108 12.70 3.39 -5.24
N GLY A 109 12.49 4.65 -5.58
CA GLY A 109 11.30 5.43 -5.23
C GLY A 109 11.38 6.05 -3.83
N SER A 110 12.54 6.03 -3.17
CA SER A 110 12.72 6.64 -1.86
C SER A 110 12.97 8.16 -1.97
N PRO A 111 12.57 8.96 -0.95
CA PRO A 111 12.76 10.40 -0.95
C PRO A 111 14.22 10.81 -1.07
N LYS A 112 14.54 11.63 -2.09
CA LYS A 112 15.87 12.15 -2.37
C LYS A 112 15.90 13.68 -2.24
N PHE A 113 16.86 14.16 -1.46
CA PHE A 113 17.13 15.57 -1.23
C PHE A 113 18.35 16.04 -2.02
N ASN A 114 18.31 17.26 -2.58
CA ASN A 114 19.45 17.83 -3.30
C ASN A 114 20.55 18.37 -2.37
N GLY A 115 20.18 18.69 -1.13
CA GLY A 115 21.09 19.09 -0.06
C GLY A 115 20.86 18.27 1.21
N GLU A 116 21.31 18.78 2.36
CA GLU A 116 21.05 18.16 3.64
C GLU A 116 19.58 18.34 4.04
N ARG A 117 18.86 17.23 4.24
CA ARG A 117 17.44 17.22 4.67
C ARG A 117 17.20 18.10 5.91
N ALA A 118 18.16 18.12 6.83
CA ALA A 118 18.16 18.93 8.05
C ALA A 118 18.08 20.45 7.79
N GLY A 119 18.36 20.91 6.57
CA GLY A 119 18.19 22.30 6.15
C GLY A 119 16.78 22.65 5.66
N THR A 120 15.86 21.69 5.64
CA THR A 120 14.48 21.88 5.15
C THR A 120 13.48 21.86 6.29
N SER A 121 12.40 22.64 6.21
CA SER A 121 11.35 22.69 7.23
C SER A 121 10.00 22.29 6.64
N ALA A 122 9.19 21.56 7.42
CA ALA A 122 7.79 21.33 7.07
C ALA A 122 7.02 22.65 7.21
N GLN A 123 6.09 22.88 6.30
CA GLN A 123 5.18 24.03 6.31
C GLN A 123 3.84 23.60 6.91
N ILE A 124 3.39 24.37 7.90
CA ILE A 124 2.15 24.14 8.65
C ILE A 124 1.30 25.40 8.49
N THR A 125 0.24 25.30 7.69
CA THR A 125 -0.66 26.41 7.38
C THR A 125 -1.83 26.41 8.34
N ASN A 126 -2.12 27.57 8.92
CA ASN A 126 -3.26 27.82 9.80
C ASN A 126 -3.39 26.80 10.96
N PRO A 127 -2.36 26.68 11.81
CA PRO A 127 -2.42 25.80 12.97
C PRO A 127 -3.51 26.25 13.95
N PHE A 128 -4.09 25.29 14.66
CA PHE A 128 -5.18 25.55 15.59
C PHE A 128 -5.16 24.61 16.80
N ILE A 129 -5.81 25.08 17.86
CA ILE A 129 -6.26 24.27 18.98
C ILE A 129 -7.79 24.32 19.03
N GLU A 130 -8.43 23.18 19.20
CA GLU A 130 -9.89 23.09 19.35
C GLU A 130 -10.27 22.28 20.58
N PHE A 131 -11.23 22.78 21.36
CA PHE A 131 -11.79 22.10 22.52
C PHE A 131 -13.21 21.64 22.24
N ALA A 132 -13.53 20.41 22.66
CA ALA A 132 -14.89 19.89 22.72
C ALA A 132 -15.40 19.98 24.16
N ILE A 133 -16.52 20.68 24.36
CA ILE A 133 -17.11 20.93 25.67
C ILE A 133 -18.55 20.41 25.68
N SER A 134 -18.90 19.56 26.63
CA SER A 134 -20.29 19.18 26.89
C SER A 134 -20.93 20.10 27.93
N GLY A 135 -22.22 20.34 27.81
CA GLY A 135 -22.99 21.17 28.74
C GLY A 135 -23.06 22.65 28.35
N ASN A 136 -24.12 23.32 28.80
CA ASN A 136 -24.44 24.70 28.38
C ASN A 136 -24.28 25.73 29.51
N SER A 137 -24.25 25.30 30.78
CA SER A 137 -24.10 26.18 31.96
C SER A 137 -22.72 26.06 32.60
N ALA A 138 -22.25 27.11 33.29
CA ALA A 138 -20.95 27.09 33.98
C ALA A 138 -20.80 25.94 35.00
N SER A 139 -21.91 25.46 35.57
CA SER A 139 -21.96 24.34 36.52
C SER A 139 -21.95 22.95 35.88
N THR A 140 -22.23 22.85 34.58
CA THR A 140 -22.34 21.56 33.85
C THR A 140 -21.36 21.45 32.69
N ARG A 141 -20.56 22.50 32.43
CA ARG A 141 -19.55 22.51 31.36
C ARG A 141 -18.37 21.62 31.75
N GLU A 142 -18.09 20.64 30.90
CA GLU A 142 -16.98 19.71 31.03
C GLU A 142 -16.19 19.65 29.72
N VAL A 143 -14.86 19.68 29.80
CA VAL A 143 -13.99 19.46 28.65
C VAL A 143 -13.98 17.96 28.34
N VAL A 144 -14.58 17.60 27.21
CA VAL A 144 -14.62 16.22 26.71
C VAL A 144 -13.30 15.85 26.03
N GLY A 145 -12.66 16.81 25.39
CA GLY A 145 -11.38 16.60 24.73
C GLY A 145 -10.82 17.87 24.12
N PHE A 146 -9.61 17.76 23.60
CA PHE A 146 -8.98 18.79 22.78
C PHE A 146 -8.26 18.16 21.59
N ARG A 147 -8.05 18.95 20.54
CA ARG A 147 -7.17 18.60 19.42
C ARG A 147 -6.27 19.76 19.04
N LEU A 148 -5.09 19.40 18.58
CA LEU A 148 -4.12 20.28 17.94
C LEU A 148 -4.04 19.86 16.47
N GLY A 149 -4.15 20.80 15.55
CA GLY A 149 -4.12 20.47 14.12
C GLY A 149 -3.72 21.65 13.26
N ALA A 150 -3.75 21.43 11.97
CA ALA A 150 -3.51 22.45 10.96
C ALA A 150 -4.46 22.24 9.78
N GLU A 151 -4.73 23.31 9.05
CA GLU A 151 -5.51 23.21 7.81
C GLU A 151 -4.73 22.43 6.74
N GLU A 152 -3.43 22.67 6.67
CA GLU A 152 -2.55 22.04 5.69
C GLU A 152 -1.17 21.78 6.31
N ILE A 153 -0.63 20.59 6.07
CA ILE A 153 0.74 20.21 6.41
C ILE A 153 1.45 19.74 5.14
N LEU A 154 2.56 20.43 4.82
CA LEU A 154 3.47 20.13 3.72
C LEU A 154 4.82 19.73 4.31
N GLY A 155 5.14 18.44 4.30
CA GLY A 155 6.39 17.94 4.86
C GLY A 155 6.58 16.44 4.70
N LEU A 156 7.79 15.97 4.95
CA LEU A 156 8.09 14.54 4.99
C LEU A 156 8.19 14.10 6.45
N LEU A 157 7.28 13.21 6.86
CA LEU A 157 7.36 12.49 8.12
C LEU A 157 8.10 11.18 7.89
N THR A 158 9.21 10.98 8.59
CA THR A 158 9.91 9.70 8.61
C THR A 158 9.91 9.07 9.97
N LEU A 159 9.94 7.74 9.99
CA LEU A 159 9.69 6.92 11.17
C LEU A 159 10.73 5.81 11.19
N GLY A 160 11.40 5.59 12.32
CA GLY A 160 12.49 4.61 12.39
C GLY A 160 13.78 5.08 11.71
N THR A 161 14.82 4.25 11.73
CA THR A 161 16.14 4.60 11.16
C THR A 161 16.54 3.79 9.94
N ASP A 162 16.02 2.58 9.77
CA ASP A 162 16.46 1.65 8.73
C ASP A 162 15.28 0.84 8.19
N ASN A 163 15.28 0.57 6.89
CA ASN A 163 14.31 -0.28 6.22
C ASN A 163 14.77 -1.74 6.28
N LEU A 164 14.38 -2.45 7.33
CA LEU A 164 14.78 -3.83 7.60
C LEU A 164 13.57 -4.70 7.89
N GLN A 165 13.73 -6.01 7.72
CA GLN A 165 12.70 -6.98 8.11
C GLN A 165 12.55 -6.99 9.64
N ASN A 166 11.31 -6.92 10.13
CA ASN A 166 10.97 -6.92 11.58
C ASN A 166 11.71 -5.83 12.40
N PRO A 167 11.55 -4.54 12.08
CA PRO A 167 12.25 -3.46 12.77
C PRO A 167 11.76 -3.29 14.23
N ASN A 168 12.65 -2.85 15.12
CA ASN A 168 12.36 -2.62 16.54
C ASN A 168 12.00 -1.15 16.86
N ASP A 169 12.00 -0.28 15.85
CA ASP A 169 11.68 1.15 15.91
C ASP A 169 10.57 1.48 14.89
N GLY A 170 10.30 2.77 14.61
CA GLY A 170 9.14 3.19 13.82
C GLY A 170 7.83 3.16 14.61
N ILE A 171 6.70 2.99 13.92
CA ILE A 171 5.35 2.95 14.53
C ILE A 171 5.13 1.60 15.22
N LYS A 172 5.17 1.58 16.54
CA LYS A 172 4.92 0.39 17.36
C LYS A 172 3.45 0.24 17.73
N SER A 173 2.74 1.35 17.86
CA SER A 173 1.32 1.40 18.15
C SER A 173 0.72 2.67 17.55
N PHE A 174 -0.42 2.53 16.87
CA PHE A 174 -1.13 3.65 16.26
C PHE A 174 -2.63 3.58 16.56
N SER A 175 -3.14 4.60 17.24
CA SER A 175 -4.56 4.91 17.36
C SER A 175 -4.87 6.10 16.48
N GLY A 176 -5.69 5.92 15.46
CA GLY A 176 -5.87 6.99 14.50
C GLY A 176 -6.69 6.63 13.28
N TYR A 177 -6.74 7.58 12.36
CA TYR A 177 -7.39 7.50 11.07
C TYR A 177 -6.44 8.02 9.98
N MET A 178 -6.23 7.24 8.93
CA MET A 178 -5.49 7.69 7.75
C MET A 178 -6.05 7.05 6.50
N LYS A 179 -6.08 7.81 5.40
CA LYS A 179 -6.36 7.29 4.07
C LYS A 179 -5.06 7.05 3.33
N MET A 180 -4.99 5.95 2.62
CA MET A 180 -3.90 5.62 1.71
C MET A 180 -4.44 5.73 0.30
N ALA A 181 -3.82 6.58 -0.53
CA ALA A 181 -4.23 6.77 -1.91
C ALA A 181 -4.06 5.46 -2.71
N GLN A 182 -4.85 5.32 -3.78
CA GLN A 182 -4.65 4.23 -4.74
C GLN A 182 -3.20 4.25 -5.26
N THR A 183 -2.57 3.09 -5.26
CA THR A 183 -1.15 2.95 -5.53
C THR A 183 -0.88 1.72 -6.40
N GLN A 184 0.11 1.80 -7.28
CA GLN A 184 0.55 0.67 -8.11
C GLN A 184 1.87 0.11 -7.59
N GLY A 185 2.13 -1.15 -7.89
CA GLY A 185 3.35 -1.80 -7.47
C GLY A 185 3.65 -3.08 -8.24
N HIS A 186 4.78 -3.69 -7.92
CA HIS A 186 5.11 -5.03 -8.37
C HIS A 186 5.81 -5.84 -7.30
N SER A 187 5.73 -7.15 -7.47
CA SER A 187 6.47 -8.14 -6.70
C SER A 187 7.08 -9.16 -7.64
N PHE A 188 8.10 -9.85 -7.17
CA PHE A 188 8.60 -11.06 -7.82
C PHE A 188 8.10 -12.28 -7.06
N THR A 189 7.60 -13.29 -7.76
CA THR A 189 7.26 -14.58 -7.13
C THR A 189 8.51 -15.42 -6.93
N GLU A 190 8.53 -16.27 -5.92
CA GLU A 190 9.48 -17.37 -5.84
C GLU A 190 9.16 -18.41 -6.90
N GLN A 191 10.19 -19.13 -7.36
CA GLN A 191 9.96 -20.31 -8.19
C GLN A 191 9.33 -21.37 -7.31
N ALA A 192 8.28 -22.01 -7.81
CA ALA A 192 7.58 -23.08 -7.12
C ALA A 192 7.52 -24.33 -8.00
N THR A 193 7.11 -25.45 -7.41
CA THR A 193 6.85 -26.70 -8.13
C THR A 193 5.43 -27.14 -7.84
N PHE A 194 4.59 -27.14 -8.87
CA PHE A 194 3.17 -27.47 -8.83
C PHE A 194 2.92 -28.97 -8.99
N GLY A 195 1.83 -29.45 -8.38
CA GLY A 195 1.37 -30.83 -8.48
C GLY A 195 2.02 -31.75 -7.46
N MET A 196 2.72 -31.19 -6.47
CA MET A 196 3.52 -31.94 -5.50
C MET A 196 2.73 -32.40 -4.28
N THR A 197 1.54 -31.86 -4.04
CA THR A 197 0.71 -32.21 -2.87
C THR A 197 -0.67 -32.73 -3.29
N ASP A 198 -1.37 -33.42 -2.39
CA ASP A 198 -2.68 -34.02 -2.69
C ASP A 198 -3.77 -32.98 -2.98
N ASP A 199 -3.61 -31.74 -2.50
CA ASP A 199 -4.46 -30.60 -2.80
C ASP A 199 -4.10 -29.87 -4.10
N GLU A 200 -3.01 -30.28 -4.76
CA GLU A 200 -2.59 -29.81 -6.08
C GLU A 200 -2.92 -30.80 -7.20
N ILE A 201 -3.76 -31.80 -6.93
CA ILE A 201 -4.18 -32.79 -7.93
C ILE A 201 -5.00 -32.13 -9.03
N ILE A 202 -4.60 -32.38 -10.27
CA ILE A 202 -5.36 -31.98 -11.46
C ILE A 202 -6.17 -33.15 -12.00
N SER A 203 -7.38 -32.86 -12.47
CA SER A 203 -8.24 -33.81 -13.18
C SER A 203 -8.64 -33.28 -14.54
N GLY A 204 -8.90 -34.17 -15.50
CA GLY A 204 -9.30 -33.74 -16.82
C GLY A 204 -9.83 -34.87 -17.69
N ARG A 205 -10.26 -34.54 -18.90
CA ARG A 205 -10.69 -35.54 -19.89
C ARG A 205 -9.60 -35.76 -20.94
N LEU A 206 -9.30 -37.01 -21.21
CA LEU A 206 -8.43 -37.43 -22.30
C LEU A 206 -9.18 -38.37 -23.25
N LYS A 207 -8.77 -38.44 -24.51
CA LYS A 207 -9.22 -39.42 -25.49
C LYS A 207 -8.03 -40.25 -25.94
N ALA A 208 -8.10 -41.55 -25.72
CA ALA A 208 -7.05 -42.49 -26.10
C ALA A 208 -7.68 -43.75 -26.69
N LEU A 209 -7.14 -44.23 -27.82
CA LEU A 209 -7.65 -45.41 -28.53
C LEU A 209 -9.15 -45.31 -28.85
N GLY A 210 -9.61 -44.12 -29.23
CA GLY A 210 -11.01 -43.85 -29.58
C GLY A 210 -11.97 -43.69 -28.40
N GLN A 211 -11.52 -43.89 -27.15
CA GLN A 211 -12.36 -43.82 -25.95
C GLN A 211 -11.97 -42.63 -25.07
N THR A 212 -12.98 -41.89 -24.60
CA THR A 212 -12.82 -40.78 -23.65
C THR A 212 -12.77 -41.30 -22.22
N ARG A 213 -11.81 -40.81 -21.44
CA ARG A 213 -11.59 -41.18 -20.05
C ARG A 213 -11.32 -39.93 -19.22
N GLN A 214 -11.60 -40.00 -17.92
CA GLN A 214 -11.10 -39.03 -16.97
C GLN A 214 -9.75 -39.51 -16.43
N PHE A 215 -8.84 -38.57 -16.24
CA PHE A 215 -7.57 -38.80 -15.57
C PHE A 215 -7.48 -37.92 -14.33
N HIS A 216 -6.64 -38.34 -13.38
CA HIS A 216 -6.21 -37.51 -12.27
C HIS A 216 -4.70 -37.68 -12.03
N SER A 217 -4.00 -36.61 -11.68
CA SER A 217 -2.61 -36.72 -11.22
C SER A 217 -2.55 -37.37 -9.84
N LYS A 218 -1.49 -38.13 -9.56
CA LYS A 218 -1.31 -38.81 -8.28
C LYS A 218 0.10 -38.60 -7.72
N PRO A 219 0.31 -37.54 -6.93
CA PRO A 219 1.61 -37.22 -6.35
C PRO A 219 2.08 -38.25 -5.33
N PHE A 220 1.17 -38.91 -4.61
CA PHE A 220 1.49 -39.91 -3.60
C PHE A 220 0.81 -41.26 -3.87
N THR A 221 1.53 -42.34 -3.61
CA THR A 221 1.02 -43.71 -3.60
C THR A 221 1.38 -44.35 -2.26
N ASN A 222 0.36 -44.80 -1.52
CA ASN A 222 0.53 -45.38 -0.17
C ASN A 222 1.30 -44.46 0.82
N GLY A 223 1.10 -43.15 0.73
CA GLY A 223 1.74 -42.17 1.61
C GLY A 223 3.21 -41.83 1.26
N VAL A 224 3.73 -42.35 0.14
CA VAL A 224 5.09 -42.04 -0.36
C VAL A 224 4.99 -41.37 -1.72
N ARG A 225 5.93 -40.47 -2.04
CA ARG A 225 6.03 -39.84 -3.36
C ARG A 225 5.99 -40.92 -4.45
N THR A 226 5.08 -40.79 -5.40
CA THR A 226 5.00 -41.71 -6.53
C THR A 226 6.30 -41.65 -7.33
N GLU A 227 6.89 -42.80 -7.62
CA GLU A 227 8.16 -42.88 -8.35
C GLU A 227 8.05 -42.19 -9.72
N GLY A 228 9.04 -41.35 -10.06
CA GLY A 228 9.06 -40.58 -11.32
C GLY A 228 8.12 -39.38 -11.37
N HIS A 229 7.35 -39.10 -10.31
CA HIS A 229 6.58 -37.86 -10.18
C HIS A 229 7.48 -36.74 -9.64
N THR A 230 7.62 -35.66 -10.39
CA THR A 230 8.50 -34.52 -10.08
C THR A 230 7.76 -33.18 -10.02
N GLY A 231 6.50 -33.14 -10.47
CA GLY A 231 5.71 -31.91 -10.55
C GLY A 231 5.97 -31.11 -11.82
N ILE A 232 5.44 -29.88 -11.86
CA ILE A 232 5.63 -28.91 -12.94
C ILE A 232 6.27 -27.65 -12.36
N THR A 233 7.35 -27.18 -12.98
CA THR A 233 8.04 -25.97 -12.56
C THR A 233 7.21 -24.74 -12.88
N VAL A 234 6.94 -23.93 -11.86
CA VAL A 234 6.32 -22.60 -11.98
C VAL A 234 7.43 -21.57 -11.78
N PRO A 235 7.85 -20.85 -12.83
CA PRO A 235 9.00 -19.95 -12.74
C PRO A 235 8.76 -18.76 -11.82
N SER A 236 9.85 -18.16 -11.36
CA SER A 236 9.83 -16.84 -10.72
C SER A 236 9.40 -15.79 -11.75
N MET A 237 8.42 -14.95 -11.40
CA MET A 237 7.83 -13.98 -12.33
C MET A 237 7.63 -12.61 -11.68
N LYS A 238 7.77 -11.54 -12.46
CA LYS A 238 7.30 -10.19 -12.10
C LYS A 238 5.79 -10.15 -12.21
N VAL A 239 5.14 -9.72 -11.15
CA VAL A 239 3.68 -9.57 -11.06
C VAL A 239 3.36 -8.15 -10.62
N ASP A 240 2.64 -7.42 -11.47
CA ASP A 240 2.15 -6.08 -11.18
C ASP A 240 0.81 -6.15 -10.44
N PHE A 241 0.57 -5.21 -9.52
CA PHE A 241 -0.67 -5.12 -8.77
C PHE A 241 -1.12 -3.67 -8.60
N THR A 242 -2.43 -3.48 -8.38
CA THR A 242 -3.00 -2.17 -8.03
C THR A 242 -3.70 -2.26 -6.68
N MET A 243 -3.21 -1.48 -5.73
CA MET A 243 -3.79 -1.34 -4.41
C MET A 243 -4.88 -0.26 -4.44
N PRO A 244 -6.13 -0.56 -4.04
CA PRO A 244 -7.19 0.43 -4.00
C PRO A 244 -6.93 1.48 -2.90
N GLU A 245 -7.62 2.62 -2.99
CA GLU A 245 -7.67 3.55 -1.87
C GLU A 245 -8.22 2.82 -0.63
N THR A 246 -7.51 2.95 0.49
CA THR A 246 -7.83 2.19 1.71
C THR A 246 -7.74 3.09 2.93
N VAL A 247 -8.71 2.93 3.84
CA VAL A 247 -8.71 3.58 5.15
C VAL A 247 -8.04 2.65 6.16
N VAL A 248 -7.06 3.16 6.89
CA VAL A 248 -6.47 2.52 8.07
C VAL A 248 -6.98 3.27 9.29
N THR A 249 -7.85 2.63 10.07
CA THR A 249 -8.43 3.22 11.28
C THR A 249 -8.60 2.20 12.38
N GLY A 250 -8.35 2.60 13.63
CA GLY A 250 -8.48 1.74 14.79
C GLY A 250 -7.73 2.27 16.01
N GLN A 251 -7.79 1.52 17.11
CA GLN A 251 -7.07 1.81 18.35
C GLN A 251 -5.90 0.83 18.52
N ARG A 252 -4.72 1.34 18.88
CA ARG A 252 -3.51 0.56 19.18
C ARG A 252 -3.15 -0.47 18.12
N MET A 253 -3.29 -0.09 16.85
CA MET A 253 -2.94 -0.91 15.72
C MET A 253 -1.43 -1.11 15.64
N THR A 254 -1.02 -2.33 15.31
CA THR A 254 0.39 -2.69 15.06
C THR A 254 0.64 -3.04 13.60
N ALA A 255 -0.42 -3.26 12.82
CA ALA A 255 -0.37 -3.57 11.40
C ALA A 255 -1.55 -2.92 10.65
N ALA A 256 -1.29 -2.50 9.41
CA ALA A 256 -2.32 -2.13 8.45
C ALA A 256 -2.72 -3.35 7.61
N LYS A 257 -4.01 -3.57 7.43
CA LYS A 257 -4.55 -4.60 6.54
C LYS A 257 -5.22 -3.94 5.34
N VAL A 258 -4.75 -4.27 4.15
CA VAL A 258 -5.29 -3.81 2.87
C VAL A 258 -5.76 -5.02 2.07
N SER A 259 -7.04 -5.03 1.70
CA SER A 259 -7.67 -6.12 0.94
C SER A 259 -8.23 -5.62 -0.39
N GLY A 260 -8.56 -6.54 -1.30
CA GLY A 260 -9.12 -6.19 -2.62
C GLY A 260 -8.06 -5.68 -3.59
N ILE A 261 -6.80 -6.07 -3.37
CA ILE A 261 -5.70 -5.75 -4.27
C ILE A 261 -5.76 -6.72 -5.43
N ARG A 262 -6.04 -6.19 -6.61
CA ARG A 262 -6.25 -7.01 -7.81
C ARG A 262 -4.95 -7.10 -8.59
N SER A 263 -4.66 -8.30 -9.08
CA SER A 263 -3.57 -8.60 -9.99
C SER A 263 -4.00 -9.68 -10.98
N SER A 264 -3.58 -9.55 -12.23
CA SER A 264 -3.84 -10.54 -13.27
C SER A 264 -2.52 -10.91 -13.93
N ILE A 265 -2.23 -12.21 -14.01
CA ILE A 265 -1.04 -12.73 -14.68
C ILE A 265 -1.47 -13.23 -16.06
N PRO A 266 -1.03 -12.57 -17.15
CA PRO A 266 -1.52 -12.90 -18.49
C PRO A 266 -1.16 -14.32 -18.93
N SER A 267 0.06 -14.76 -18.66
CA SER A 267 0.54 -16.10 -19.05
C SER A 267 1.72 -16.52 -18.20
N ILE A 268 1.61 -17.68 -17.56
CA ILE A 268 2.66 -18.36 -16.81
C ILE A 268 3.14 -19.53 -17.68
N PRO A 269 4.40 -19.55 -18.14
CA PRO A 269 4.88 -20.67 -18.94
C PRO A 269 5.10 -21.90 -18.06
N LEU A 270 4.68 -23.06 -18.56
CA LEU A 270 4.76 -24.36 -17.89
C LEU A 270 5.72 -25.33 -18.61
N ALA A 271 6.41 -24.85 -19.63
CA ALA A 271 7.41 -25.57 -20.41
C ALA A 271 8.37 -24.59 -21.09
N VAL A 272 9.39 -25.12 -21.75
CA VAL A 272 10.29 -24.34 -22.61
C VAL A 272 9.51 -23.60 -23.71
N ALA A 273 10.04 -22.47 -24.16
CA ALA A 273 9.47 -21.74 -25.29
C ALA A 273 9.51 -22.59 -26.58
N GLU A 274 8.57 -22.32 -27.50
CA GLU A 274 8.61 -22.93 -28.83
C GLU A 274 9.86 -22.51 -29.60
N PRO A 275 10.33 -23.34 -30.58
CA PRO A 275 11.44 -22.96 -31.44
C PRO A 275 11.23 -21.58 -32.08
N GLY A 276 12.19 -20.67 -31.90
CA GLY A 276 12.11 -19.30 -32.42
C GLY A 276 11.25 -18.33 -31.60
N LYS A 277 10.78 -18.74 -30.42
CA LYS A 277 10.06 -17.90 -29.45
C LYS A 277 10.87 -17.76 -28.16
N SER A 278 10.56 -16.72 -27.38
CA SER A 278 11.09 -16.51 -26.02
C SER A 278 9.97 -16.71 -24.99
N LEU A 279 10.35 -17.00 -23.75
CA LEU A 279 9.44 -16.95 -22.61
C LEU A 279 8.92 -15.51 -22.41
N PRO A 280 7.78 -15.31 -21.71
CA PRO A 280 7.29 -13.99 -21.35
C PRO A 280 8.36 -13.16 -20.64
N GLY A 281 8.47 -11.86 -20.97
CA GLY A 281 9.48 -10.96 -20.38
C GLY A 281 9.30 -10.71 -18.87
N SER A 282 8.18 -11.16 -18.28
CA SER A 282 7.96 -11.17 -16.84
C SER A 282 8.73 -12.28 -16.12
N VAL A 283 9.13 -13.35 -16.81
CA VAL A 283 9.90 -14.47 -16.23
C VAL A 283 11.28 -13.98 -15.80
N GLN A 284 11.68 -14.37 -14.59
CA GLN A 284 12.99 -14.07 -14.02
C GLN A 284 13.92 -15.28 -14.12
N GLY A 285 15.12 -15.06 -14.67
CA GLY A 285 16.13 -16.10 -14.81
C GLY A 285 15.87 -17.08 -15.95
N THR A 286 16.44 -18.28 -15.83
CA THR A 286 16.32 -19.36 -16.82
C THR A 286 15.74 -20.59 -16.15
N PRO A 287 14.41 -20.75 -16.14
CA PRO A 287 13.77 -21.92 -15.52
C PRO A 287 14.17 -23.21 -16.26
N ASP A 288 14.36 -24.28 -15.49
CA ASP A 288 14.63 -25.62 -16.00
C ASP A 288 13.37 -26.48 -15.91
N PHE A 289 12.82 -26.86 -17.06
CA PHE A 289 11.63 -27.72 -17.17
C PHE A 289 11.99 -29.18 -17.52
N SER A 290 13.29 -29.53 -17.59
CA SER A 290 13.74 -30.83 -18.13
C SER A 290 13.27 -32.03 -17.30
N GLN A 291 13.08 -31.81 -16.00
CA GLN A 291 12.66 -32.84 -15.06
C GLN A 291 11.15 -32.86 -14.85
N ASP A 292 10.38 -31.91 -15.39
CA ASP A 292 8.95 -31.77 -15.12
C ASP A 292 8.17 -32.98 -15.64
N GLN A 293 7.42 -33.62 -14.74
CA GLN A 293 6.71 -34.86 -15.00
C GLN A 293 5.64 -35.12 -13.95
N LEU A 294 4.39 -35.27 -14.42
CA LEU A 294 3.27 -35.67 -13.58
C LEU A 294 2.97 -37.15 -13.79
N TYR A 295 2.89 -37.91 -12.71
CA TYR A 295 2.27 -39.24 -12.74
C TYR A 295 0.75 -39.08 -12.74
N VAL A 296 0.08 -39.66 -13.74
CA VAL A 296 -1.38 -39.59 -13.93
C VAL A 296 -1.98 -40.99 -14.00
N GLU A 297 -3.16 -41.17 -13.41
CA GLU A 297 -3.94 -42.41 -13.47
C GLU A 297 -5.24 -42.18 -14.22
N PHE A 298 -5.71 -43.24 -14.89
CA PHE A 298 -6.94 -43.26 -15.66
C PHE A 298 -7.46 -44.70 -15.81
N PRO A 299 -8.74 -44.91 -16.17
CA PRO A 299 -9.26 -46.24 -16.49
C PRO A 299 -8.42 -46.96 -17.54
N ALA A 300 -8.25 -48.28 -17.39
CA ALA A 300 -7.39 -49.10 -18.25
C ALA A 300 -7.60 -48.82 -19.76
N LEU A 301 -6.49 -48.72 -20.49
CA LEU A 301 -6.49 -48.55 -21.94
C LEU A 301 -6.91 -49.82 -22.68
N LEU A 302 -6.44 -50.98 -22.22
CA LEU A 302 -6.65 -52.27 -22.86
C LEU A 302 -7.11 -53.35 -21.88
N PHE A 303 -8.01 -54.22 -22.34
CA PHE A 303 -8.44 -55.46 -21.65
C PHE A 303 -8.87 -55.29 -20.18
N GLY A 304 -9.31 -54.10 -19.78
CA GLY A 304 -9.83 -53.82 -18.44
C GLY A 304 -8.79 -53.71 -17.32
N SER A 305 -7.51 -53.96 -17.57
CA SER A 305 -6.45 -53.93 -16.54
C SER A 305 -5.10 -53.38 -16.99
N LEU A 306 -4.87 -53.18 -18.29
CA LEU A 306 -3.58 -52.69 -18.81
C LEU A 306 -3.63 -51.20 -19.13
N GLY A 307 -2.57 -50.48 -18.77
CA GLY A 307 -2.43 -49.04 -18.98
C GLY A 307 -3.40 -48.26 -18.11
N THR A 308 -3.24 -48.35 -16.80
CA THR A 308 -4.03 -47.60 -15.81
C THR A 308 -3.36 -46.30 -15.37
N HIS A 309 -2.14 -46.05 -15.85
CA HIS A 309 -1.36 -44.86 -15.54
C HIS A 309 -0.42 -44.51 -16.69
N SER A 310 0.10 -43.28 -16.64
CA SER A 310 1.16 -42.79 -17.50
C SER A 310 1.91 -41.69 -16.79
N PHE A 311 3.07 -41.35 -17.33
CA PHE A 311 3.67 -40.05 -17.08
C PHE A 311 3.21 -39.03 -18.11
N PHE A 312 3.07 -37.78 -17.68
CA PHE A 312 2.65 -36.65 -18.50
C PHE A 312 3.68 -35.53 -18.42
N LYS A 313 4.02 -34.96 -19.57
CA LYS A 313 4.93 -33.82 -19.70
C LYS A 313 4.28 -32.69 -20.50
N MET A 314 4.58 -31.47 -20.11
CA MET A 314 4.16 -30.28 -20.84
C MET A 314 5.08 -30.09 -22.05
N ALA A 315 4.49 -30.09 -23.25
CA ALA A 315 5.26 -29.81 -24.47
C ALA A 315 5.65 -28.32 -24.55
N ALA A 316 6.65 -28.01 -25.38
CA ALA A 316 7.08 -26.64 -25.65
C ALA A 316 5.90 -25.70 -25.98
N GLY A 317 5.90 -24.51 -25.37
CA GLY A 317 4.84 -23.51 -25.52
C GLY A 317 3.59 -23.73 -24.66
N SER A 318 3.61 -24.66 -23.71
CA SER A 318 2.53 -24.83 -22.73
C SER A 318 2.49 -23.68 -21.71
N SER A 319 1.30 -23.24 -21.32
CA SER A 319 1.10 -22.12 -20.41
C SER A 319 -0.20 -22.24 -19.59
N LEU A 320 -0.23 -21.50 -18.47
CA LEU A 320 -1.43 -21.16 -17.72
C LEU A 320 -1.73 -19.67 -17.94
N ASP A 321 -2.88 -19.37 -18.52
CA ASP A 321 -3.23 -18.04 -19.00
C ASP A 321 -4.37 -17.43 -18.17
N GLU A 322 -4.34 -16.10 -18.02
CA GLU A 322 -5.36 -15.29 -17.36
C GLU A 322 -5.63 -15.65 -15.88
N LEU A 323 -4.58 -15.90 -15.10
CA LEU A 323 -4.72 -16.13 -13.66
C LEU A 323 -5.00 -14.81 -12.93
N ASN A 324 -6.23 -14.64 -12.43
CA ASN A 324 -6.61 -13.49 -11.61
C ASN A 324 -6.43 -13.81 -10.12
N MET A 325 -5.90 -12.84 -9.38
CA MET A 325 -5.59 -12.96 -7.96
C MET A 325 -6.23 -11.85 -7.13
N ASP A 326 -6.69 -12.20 -5.92
CA ASP A 326 -7.10 -11.25 -4.89
C ASP A 326 -6.11 -11.30 -3.72
N ILE A 327 -5.37 -10.21 -3.57
CA ILE A 327 -4.24 -10.11 -2.64
C ILE A 327 -4.69 -9.31 -1.41
N THR A 328 -4.30 -9.80 -0.25
CA THR A 328 -4.38 -9.05 1.01
C THR A 328 -2.97 -8.76 1.52
N PHE A 329 -2.61 -7.48 1.67
CA PHE A 329 -1.40 -7.08 2.39
C PHE A 329 -1.72 -6.87 3.86
N VAL A 330 -0.95 -7.51 4.73
CA VAL A 330 -0.90 -7.20 6.17
C VAL A 330 0.51 -6.71 6.45
N GLN A 331 0.66 -5.41 6.63
CA GLN A 331 1.96 -4.77 6.83
C GLN A 331 2.06 -4.26 8.26
N ALA A 332 3.07 -4.72 9.00
CA ALA A 332 3.40 -4.12 10.29
C ALA A 332 3.72 -2.62 10.12
N LEU A 333 3.13 -1.77 10.96
CA LEU A 333 3.24 -0.31 10.84
C LEU A 333 4.67 0.19 11.08
N ASN A 334 5.47 -0.57 11.83
CA ASN A 334 6.89 -0.28 12.05
C ASN A 334 7.75 -0.41 10.79
N MET A 335 7.24 -1.02 9.71
CA MET A 335 7.90 -1.10 8.41
C MET A 335 7.47 0.02 7.45
N ILE A 336 6.62 0.95 7.89
CA ILE A 336 6.27 2.16 7.14
C ILE A 336 7.15 3.29 7.66
N HIS A 337 8.03 3.78 6.78
CA HIS A 337 9.12 4.66 7.15
C HIS A 337 8.99 6.05 6.55
N ASN A 338 8.37 6.18 5.38
CA ASN A 338 8.24 7.45 4.66
C ASN A 338 6.76 7.79 4.44
N ILE A 339 6.30 8.87 5.08
CA ILE A 339 4.94 9.39 4.96
C ILE A 339 5.03 10.84 4.45
N PRO A 340 4.88 11.07 3.14
CA PRO A 340 4.79 12.42 2.61
C PRO A 340 3.42 13.02 2.94
N LEU A 341 3.44 14.18 3.60
CA LEU A 341 2.27 15.01 3.87
C LEU A 341 2.27 16.09 2.78
N ASN A 342 1.40 15.94 1.77
CA ASN A 342 1.39 16.79 0.58
C ASN A 342 0.13 17.65 0.56
N GLY A 343 0.09 18.60 1.49
CA GLY A 343 -1.07 19.46 1.69
C GLY A 343 -2.15 18.80 2.54
N THR A 344 -1.73 17.90 3.44
CA THR A 344 -2.66 17.11 4.25
C THR A 344 -2.99 17.85 5.53
N GLY A 345 -4.27 18.19 5.73
CA GLY A 345 -4.81 18.56 7.02
C GLY A 345 -4.77 17.38 7.98
N GLY A 346 -4.45 17.65 9.24
CA GLY A 346 -4.31 16.60 10.23
C GLY A 346 -4.43 17.15 11.64
N TYR A 347 -4.65 16.24 12.59
CA TYR A 347 -4.71 16.60 14.00
C TYR A 347 -4.25 15.46 14.91
N LEU A 348 -3.81 15.86 16.10
CA LEU A 348 -3.57 15.00 17.25
C LEU A 348 -4.57 15.41 18.35
N SER A 349 -5.38 14.47 18.85
CA SER A 349 -6.40 14.74 19.85
C SER A 349 -6.33 13.81 21.05
N LEU A 350 -6.94 14.26 22.14
CA LEU A 350 -7.22 13.47 23.33
C LEU A 350 -8.67 13.71 23.75
N GLN A 351 -9.43 12.63 23.95
CA GLN A 351 -10.84 12.70 24.32
C GLN A 351 -11.24 11.61 25.31
N SER A 352 -12.19 11.92 26.19
CA SER A 352 -12.73 11.02 27.22
C SER A 352 -13.85 10.09 26.73
N LYS A 353 -14.40 10.36 25.55
CA LYS A 353 -15.39 9.52 24.84
C LYS A 353 -15.19 9.68 23.33
N PRO A 354 -15.83 8.85 22.47
CA PRO A 354 -15.77 9.06 21.03
C PRO A 354 -16.23 10.47 20.64
N VAL A 355 -15.47 11.14 19.78
CA VAL A 355 -15.77 12.49 19.25
C VAL A 355 -15.54 12.49 17.74
N HIS A 356 -16.55 12.90 16.98
CA HIS A 356 -16.39 13.31 15.59
C HIS A 356 -16.05 14.81 15.57
N TRP A 357 -14.80 15.12 15.28
CA TRP A 357 -14.31 16.50 15.30
C TRP A 357 -14.78 17.29 14.08
N GLN A 358 -14.95 18.60 14.22
CA GLN A 358 -15.46 19.45 13.14
C GLN A 358 -14.57 19.39 11.89
N GLY A 359 -15.17 19.15 10.73
CA GLY A 359 -14.47 19.08 9.44
C GLY A 359 -13.58 17.84 9.24
N ALA A 360 -13.61 16.88 10.18
CA ALA A 360 -13.04 15.54 9.99
C ALA A 360 -13.91 14.72 9.02
N ASP A 361 -13.29 13.73 8.38
CA ASP A 361 -14.00 12.83 7.48
C ASP A 361 -15.09 12.05 8.21
N GLN A 362 -16.12 11.60 7.49
CA GLN A 362 -17.24 10.86 8.09
C GLN A 362 -16.78 9.58 8.82
N GLY A 363 -15.74 8.91 8.31
CA GLY A 363 -15.16 7.72 8.93
C GLY A 363 -14.16 8.02 10.06
N ASP A 364 -13.81 9.28 10.29
CA ASP A 364 -12.85 9.69 11.31
C ASP A 364 -13.57 10.06 12.62
N VAL A 365 -13.90 9.04 13.40
CA VAL A 365 -14.44 9.21 14.75
C VAL A 365 -13.33 8.89 15.75
N ALA A 366 -12.79 9.93 16.38
CA ALA A 366 -11.70 9.83 17.33
C ALA A 366 -12.17 9.08 18.59
N GLN A 367 -11.65 7.87 18.81
CA GLN A 367 -12.04 7.01 19.93
C GLN A 367 -11.42 7.48 21.25
N GLN A 368 -11.99 7.09 22.39
CA GLN A 368 -11.45 7.47 23.71
C GLN A 368 -9.93 7.20 23.82
N GLY A 369 -9.18 8.18 24.35
CA GLY A 369 -7.71 8.16 24.41
C GLY A 369 -7.08 9.11 23.40
N TRP A 370 -5.80 8.89 23.11
CA TRP A 370 -5.10 9.67 22.07
C TRP A 370 -5.46 9.17 20.67
N TRP A 371 -5.60 10.10 19.74
CA TRP A 371 -5.95 9.82 18.34
C TRP A 371 -5.17 10.73 17.40
N MET A 372 -4.60 10.16 16.35
CA MET A 372 -3.92 10.91 15.30
C MET A 372 -4.67 10.72 13.98
N SER A 373 -4.98 11.81 13.28
CA SER A 373 -5.74 11.76 12.03
C SER A 373 -5.08 12.55 10.92
N PHE A 374 -5.11 11.98 9.71
CA PHE A 374 -4.72 12.61 8.46
C PHE A 374 -5.91 12.58 7.50
N LYS A 375 -6.37 13.76 7.09
CA LYS A 375 -7.61 13.95 6.35
C LYS A 375 -7.47 13.58 4.88
N GLU A 376 -6.42 14.03 4.21
CA GLU A 376 -6.18 13.73 2.80
C GLU A 376 -5.47 12.38 2.63
N PRO A 377 -5.73 11.66 1.53
CA PRO A 377 -5.04 10.41 1.24
C PRO A 377 -3.52 10.61 1.12
N ILE A 378 -2.77 9.82 1.89
CA ILE A 378 -1.31 9.75 1.84
C ILE A 378 -0.89 8.92 0.62
N GLN A 379 0.03 9.45 -0.18
CA GLN A 379 0.58 8.77 -1.36
C GLN A 379 1.91 8.10 -1.00
N LEU A 380 1.95 6.76 -0.99
CA LEU A 380 3.19 6.03 -0.72
C LEU A 380 4.11 5.93 -1.94
N GLY A 381 3.65 6.28 -3.14
CA GLY A 381 4.42 6.12 -4.37
C GLY A 381 4.49 4.66 -4.82
N TYR A 382 5.28 4.36 -5.84
CA TYR A 382 5.29 3.03 -6.45
C TYR A 382 5.85 1.95 -5.50
N LEU A 383 5.07 0.88 -5.26
CA LEU A 383 5.39 -0.16 -4.28
C LEU A 383 6.10 -1.35 -4.94
N ALA A 384 7.42 -1.43 -4.81
CA ALA A 384 8.19 -2.59 -5.26
C ALA A 384 8.67 -3.40 -4.06
N THR A 385 8.38 -4.71 -4.03
CA THR A 385 8.91 -5.58 -2.96
C THR A 385 10.40 -5.84 -3.19
N THR A 386 11.16 -5.94 -2.10
CA THR A 386 12.58 -6.34 -2.16
C THR A 386 12.70 -7.86 -2.26
N ASP A 387 11.95 -8.57 -1.42
CA ASP A 387 11.96 -10.02 -1.38
C ASP A 387 11.00 -10.63 -2.40
N LYS A 388 11.30 -11.87 -2.77
CA LYS A 388 10.38 -12.69 -3.54
C LYS A 388 9.19 -13.14 -2.66
N VAL A 389 8.10 -13.46 -3.33
CA VAL A 389 6.84 -13.89 -2.72
C VAL A 389 6.63 -15.36 -2.97
N ASP A 390 6.62 -16.14 -1.91
CA ASP A 390 6.13 -17.52 -1.94
C ASP A 390 4.65 -17.55 -2.32
N ILE A 391 4.33 -18.35 -3.34
CA ILE A 391 2.99 -18.52 -3.91
C ILE A 391 2.41 -19.92 -3.66
N SER A 392 3.08 -20.77 -2.88
CA SER A 392 2.63 -22.15 -2.66
C SER A 392 1.20 -22.24 -2.11
N ALA A 393 0.76 -21.28 -1.31
CA ALA A 393 -0.62 -21.21 -0.81
C ALA A 393 -1.70 -21.00 -1.91
N VAL A 394 -1.28 -20.60 -3.11
CA VAL A 394 -2.17 -20.35 -4.25
C VAL A 394 -2.30 -21.60 -5.13
N LEU A 395 -1.32 -22.50 -5.10
CA LEU A 395 -1.25 -23.67 -5.98
C LEU A 395 -2.48 -24.60 -5.89
N PRO A 396 -3.06 -24.89 -4.71
CA PRO A 396 -4.29 -25.70 -4.63
C PRO A 396 -5.51 -25.07 -5.32
N GLN A 397 -5.63 -23.74 -5.22
CA GLN A 397 -6.70 -22.98 -5.88
C GLN A 397 -6.52 -23.02 -7.40
N VAL A 398 -5.27 -22.92 -7.86
CA VAL A 398 -4.90 -23.06 -9.27
C VAL A 398 -5.17 -24.48 -9.78
N ALA A 399 -4.89 -25.52 -8.99
CA ALA A 399 -5.19 -26.91 -9.35
C ALA A 399 -6.70 -27.14 -9.57
N THR A 400 -7.52 -26.53 -8.72
CA THR A 400 -8.99 -26.54 -8.87
C THR A 400 -9.40 -25.88 -10.19
N ALA A 401 -8.92 -24.67 -10.47
CA ALA A 401 -9.23 -23.95 -11.70
C ALA A 401 -8.73 -24.68 -12.98
N ILE A 402 -7.53 -25.28 -12.93
CA ILE A 402 -7.01 -26.12 -14.00
C ILE A 402 -7.91 -27.34 -14.21
N SER A 403 -8.34 -28.00 -13.13
CA SER A 403 -9.21 -29.18 -13.22
C SER A 403 -10.55 -28.84 -13.85
N ASP A 404 -11.17 -27.74 -13.41
CA ASP A 404 -12.42 -27.26 -13.99
C ASP A 404 -12.27 -26.92 -15.47
N TYR A 405 -11.16 -26.29 -15.86
CA TYR A 405 -10.85 -26.04 -17.27
C TYR A 405 -10.73 -27.36 -18.05
N LEU A 406 -9.91 -28.30 -17.60
CA LEU A 406 -9.63 -29.55 -18.31
C LEU A 406 -10.81 -30.53 -18.34
N LEU A 407 -11.73 -30.45 -17.37
CA LEU A 407 -12.98 -31.22 -17.35
C LEU A 407 -14.03 -30.61 -18.30
N ASN A 408 -14.14 -29.28 -18.32
CA ASN A 408 -15.17 -28.58 -19.11
C ASN A 408 -14.73 -28.16 -20.51
N LYS A 409 -13.45 -28.27 -20.85
CA LYS A 409 -12.91 -28.05 -22.20
C LYS A 409 -13.70 -28.88 -23.20
N SER A 410 -14.18 -28.28 -24.30
CA SER A 410 -15.06 -28.95 -25.28
C SER A 410 -14.47 -30.26 -25.81
N GLU A 411 -13.22 -30.19 -26.28
CA GLU A 411 -12.44 -31.33 -26.76
C GLU A 411 -11.51 -31.88 -25.66
N PRO A 412 -11.55 -33.18 -25.36
CA PRO A 412 -10.61 -33.81 -24.44
C PRO A 412 -9.18 -33.74 -24.98
N ILE A 413 -8.19 -33.95 -24.12
CA ILE A 413 -6.80 -34.07 -24.53
C ILE A 413 -6.65 -35.30 -25.44
N ASP A 414 -6.31 -35.09 -26.71
CA ASP A 414 -6.17 -36.16 -27.68
C ASP A 414 -4.81 -36.84 -27.57
N VAL A 415 -4.83 -38.11 -27.19
CA VAL A 415 -3.65 -38.98 -27.06
C VAL A 415 -3.68 -39.99 -28.21
N GLY A 416 -2.71 -39.86 -29.10
CA GLY A 416 -2.60 -40.69 -30.29
C GLY A 416 -2.38 -42.16 -29.94
N ALA A 417 -2.75 -43.07 -30.85
CA ALA A 417 -2.65 -44.50 -30.59
C ALA A 417 -1.23 -44.97 -30.24
N PHE A 418 -0.20 -44.39 -30.88
CA PHE A 418 1.20 -44.71 -30.58
C PHE A 418 1.64 -44.19 -29.20
N GLU A 419 1.19 -43.02 -28.78
CA GLU A 419 1.49 -42.46 -27.44
C GLU A 419 0.78 -43.27 -26.35
N ALA A 420 -0.49 -43.63 -26.59
CA ALA A 420 -1.28 -44.45 -25.68
C ALA A 420 -0.72 -45.88 -25.53
N LEU A 421 -0.09 -46.43 -26.56
CA LEU A 421 0.61 -47.72 -26.46
C LEU A 421 2.02 -47.55 -25.87
N GLY A 422 2.70 -46.43 -26.16
CA GLY A 422 4.00 -46.10 -25.60
C GLY A 422 3.99 -45.90 -24.09
N SER A 423 2.88 -45.38 -23.53
CA SER A 423 2.71 -45.25 -22.07
C SER A 423 2.70 -46.60 -21.35
N LEU A 424 2.29 -47.69 -22.01
CA LEU A 424 2.40 -49.06 -21.48
C LEU A 424 3.86 -49.49 -21.28
N ALA A 425 4.79 -48.89 -22.04
CA ALA A 425 6.24 -49.10 -21.92
C ALA A 425 6.92 -48.03 -21.04
N GLY A 426 6.16 -47.22 -20.30
CA GLY A 426 6.68 -46.17 -19.42
C GLY A 426 7.13 -44.90 -20.14
N VAL A 427 6.85 -44.75 -21.44
CA VAL A 427 7.16 -43.52 -22.18
C VAL A 427 6.16 -42.43 -21.78
N ALA A 428 6.66 -41.26 -21.38
CA ALA A 428 5.81 -40.15 -21.01
C ALA A 428 5.03 -39.59 -22.22
N VAL A 429 3.76 -39.24 -21.99
CA VAL A 429 2.92 -38.56 -22.97
C VAL A 429 3.21 -37.06 -22.88
N GLU A 430 3.69 -36.49 -23.96
CA GLU A 430 4.02 -35.07 -24.06
C GLU A 430 2.94 -34.34 -24.89
N LYS A 431 2.28 -33.33 -24.31
CA LYS A 431 1.26 -32.53 -25.02
C LYS A 431 1.40 -31.05 -24.71
N LYS A 432 1.16 -30.22 -25.73
CA LYS A 432 1.05 -28.78 -25.56
C LYS A 432 -0.29 -28.44 -24.94
N LEU A 433 -0.29 -27.75 -23.81
CA LEU A 433 -1.49 -27.28 -23.13
C LEU A 433 -1.38 -25.79 -22.83
N ASN A 434 -2.33 -25.02 -23.38
CA ASN A 434 -2.56 -23.63 -23.01
C ASN A 434 -3.88 -23.59 -22.23
N ILE A 435 -3.78 -23.40 -20.92
CA ILE A 435 -4.89 -23.53 -19.98
C ILE A 435 -5.35 -22.12 -19.61
N ASN A 436 -6.47 -21.68 -20.15
CA ASN A 436 -7.04 -20.39 -19.77
C ASN A 436 -7.94 -20.56 -18.53
N VAL A 437 -7.49 -20.04 -17.39
CA VAL A 437 -8.25 -20.05 -16.14
C VAL A 437 -8.99 -18.75 -15.85
N GLY A 438 -9.00 -17.81 -16.80
CA GLY A 438 -9.63 -16.49 -16.66
C GLY A 438 -11.10 -16.58 -16.29
N GLN A 439 -11.87 -17.41 -17.00
CA GLN A 439 -13.30 -17.59 -16.69
C GLN A 439 -13.55 -18.17 -15.29
N PHE A 440 -12.64 -18.98 -14.75
CA PHE A 440 -12.79 -19.61 -13.43
C PHE A 440 -12.31 -18.71 -12.30
N THR A 441 -11.36 -17.81 -12.59
CA THR A 441 -10.74 -16.93 -11.61
C THR A 441 -11.23 -15.48 -11.70
N ASN A 442 -12.17 -15.16 -12.59
CA ASN A 442 -12.63 -13.79 -12.78
C ASN A 442 -13.28 -13.20 -11.51
N TYR A 443 -13.19 -11.87 -11.34
CA TYR A 443 -13.68 -11.16 -10.15
C TYR A 443 -15.22 -11.01 -10.05
N ALA A 444 -15.98 -11.35 -11.08
CA ALA A 444 -17.44 -11.12 -11.12
C ALA A 444 -18.25 -12.38 -10.79
N THR A 445 -17.85 -13.52 -11.36
CA THR A 445 -18.57 -14.80 -11.28
C THR A 445 -17.65 -15.98 -10.97
N GLY A 446 -16.33 -15.78 -11.03
CA GLY A 446 -15.33 -16.78 -10.70
C GLY A 446 -14.85 -16.66 -9.26
N ASN A 447 -13.83 -17.45 -8.94
CA ASN A 447 -13.13 -17.43 -7.66
C ASN A 447 -11.66 -17.05 -7.92
N PRO A 448 -11.31 -15.75 -7.84
CA PRO A 448 -9.92 -15.31 -7.93
C PRO A 448 -9.04 -16.04 -6.92
N ALA A 449 -7.81 -16.36 -7.30
CA ALA A 449 -6.90 -17.04 -6.41
C ALA A 449 -6.44 -16.09 -5.30
N THR A 450 -6.60 -16.49 -4.05
CA THR A 450 -6.38 -15.62 -2.90
C THR A 450 -5.00 -15.85 -2.26
N ILE A 451 -4.33 -14.77 -1.87
CA ILE A 451 -3.08 -14.83 -1.11
C ILE A 451 -2.99 -13.68 -0.09
N THR A 452 -2.47 -13.99 1.10
CA THR A 452 -2.13 -12.98 2.11
C THR A 452 -0.63 -12.80 2.18
N LEU A 453 -0.16 -11.60 1.91
CA LEU A 453 1.24 -11.21 2.01
C LEU A 453 1.44 -10.47 3.32
N LYS A 454 2.46 -10.89 4.09
CA LYS A 454 2.77 -10.31 5.39
C LYS A 454 4.15 -9.67 5.37
N ASP A 455 4.23 -8.48 5.96
CA ASP A 455 5.48 -7.81 6.32
C ASP A 455 6.50 -7.81 5.18
N LYS A 456 6.08 -7.35 4.00
CA LYS A 456 6.97 -7.32 2.84
C LYS A 456 7.81 -6.05 2.88
N LEU A 457 9.12 -6.20 2.72
CA LEU A 457 10.02 -5.07 2.59
C LEU A 457 9.75 -4.35 1.27
N LEU A 458 9.62 -3.03 1.34
CA LEU A 458 9.31 -2.18 0.18
C LEU A 458 10.52 -1.29 -0.14
N ASN A 459 10.90 -1.27 -1.41
CA ASN A 459 12.10 -0.57 -1.88
C ASN A 459 12.08 0.94 -1.61
N ASN A 460 10.89 1.55 -1.67
CA ASN A 460 10.70 2.99 -1.47
C ASN A 460 10.70 3.43 0.01
N GLN A 461 10.87 2.50 0.96
CA GLN A 461 10.82 2.77 2.40
C GLN A 461 12.20 3.03 3.04
N ASN A 462 13.26 3.24 2.25
CA ASN A 462 14.56 3.65 2.82
C ASN A 462 14.46 5.02 3.51
N VAL A 463 14.98 5.11 4.73
CA VAL A 463 14.95 6.33 5.55
C VAL A 463 16.13 7.22 5.19
N THR A 464 15.85 8.46 4.79
CA THR A 464 16.87 9.51 4.64
C THR A 464 17.01 10.28 5.95
N PRO A 465 18.16 10.26 6.65
CA PRO A 465 18.30 10.93 7.95
C PRO A 465 18.05 12.45 7.90
N ASN A 466 17.36 12.99 8.90
CA ASN A 466 17.14 14.44 9.08
C ASN A 466 18.22 15.05 9.98
N CYS A 467 19.50 14.79 9.67
CA CYS A 467 20.63 15.19 10.49
C CYS A 467 21.81 15.68 9.65
N TYR A 468 22.56 16.62 10.19
CA TYR A 468 23.86 17.03 9.67
C TYR A 468 24.92 15.96 9.96
N GLY A 469 25.93 15.84 9.09
CA GLY A 469 27.14 15.05 9.38
C GLY A 469 26.99 13.53 9.38
N GLY A 470 25.96 12.99 8.70
CA GLY A 470 25.84 11.54 8.45
C GLY A 470 25.33 10.69 9.63
N MET A 471 24.82 11.32 10.70
CA MET A 471 24.14 10.60 11.77
C MET A 471 22.81 9.99 11.27
N LYS A 472 22.47 8.78 11.73
CA LYS A 472 21.18 8.15 11.41
C LYS A 472 19.99 8.83 12.08
N PHE A 473 20.21 9.37 13.28
CA PHE A 473 19.22 10.12 14.04
C PHE A 473 19.94 11.10 14.98
N CYS A 474 19.30 12.24 15.20
CA CYS A 474 19.62 13.36 16.08
C CYS A 474 18.25 13.87 16.53
#